data_AF-A0A6L7WMI9-F1
#
_entry.id   AF-A0A6L7WMI9-F1
#
_cell.length_a   1.000
_cell.length_b   1.000
_cell.length_c   1.000
_cell.angle_alpha   90.00
_cell.angle_beta   90.00
_cell.angle_gamma   90.00
#
_symmetry.space_group_name_H-M   'P 1'
#
loop_
_entity.id
_entity.type
_entity.pdbx_description
1 polymer ?
#
loop_
_entity_poly.entity_id
_entity_poly.type
_entity_poly.pdbx_seq_one_letter_code
_entity_poly.pdbx_strand_id
1 'polypeptide(L)'
;RSVRDERYKLIVYPKVNHRQLFDLADDPDELRNLAANPAHGQTVARMEALLEGWRAALADPVPLEASDPLPLRRDLTGQAREPDRWQPRWIVDKYFDPPAAPNPR
;
A
#
# COMPACT_ATOMS: atom_id res chain seq x y z
N ARG A 1 0.58 9.49 2.24
CA ARG A 1 -0.18 10.73 1.92
C ARG A 1 -0.76 10.59 0.52
N SER A 2 -1.82 11.31 0.20
CA SER A 2 -2.41 11.26 -1.14
C SER A 2 -2.96 12.62 -1.56
N VAL A 3 -2.98 12.85 -2.86
CA VAL A 3 -3.67 13.98 -3.49
C VAL A 3 -4.41 13.50 -4.72
N ARG A 4 -5.50 14.17 -5.05
CA ARG A 4 -6.34 13.87 -6.21
C ARG A 4 -6.71 15.17 -6.90
N ASP A 5 -6.71 15.14 -8.22
CA ASP A 5 -7.39 16.13 -9.06
C ASP A 5 -8.58 15.48 -9.80
N GLU A 6 -9.10 16.15 -10.83
CA GLU A 6 -10.26 15.66 -11.59
C GLU A 6 -9.99 14.30 -12.26
N ARG A 7 -8.77 14.04 -12.70
CA ARG A 7 -8.41 12.86 -13.50
C ARG A 7 -7.47 11.91 -12.79
N TYR A 8 -6.52 12.39 -12.01
CA TYR A 8 -5.47 11.57 -11.42
C TYR A 8 -5.53 11.55 -9.90
N LYS A 9 -5.08 10.44 -9.33
CA LYS A 9 -4.78 10.30 -7.91
C LYS A 9 -3.36 9.82 -7.72
N LEU A 10 -2.62 10.50 -6.84
CA LEU A 10 -1.29 10.12 -6.40
C LEU A 10 -1.33 9.71 -4.94
N ILE A 11 -0.72 8.58 -4.61
CA ILE A 11 -0.47 8.12 -3.24
C ILE A 11 1.04 7.95 -3.06
N VAL A 12 1.58 8.58 -2.02
CA VAL A 12 3.00 8.50 -1.62
C VAL A 12 3.11 7.84 -0.26
N TYR A 13 3.99 6.85 -0.15
CA TYR A 13 4.34 6.14 1.08
C TYR A 13 5.79 6.46 1.46
N PRO A 14 6.06 7.53 2.22
CA PRO A 14 7.42 8.02 2.46
C PRO A 14 8.32 6.98 3.13
N LYS A 15 7.79 6.20 4.08
CA LYS A 15 8.57 5.20 4.84
C LYS A 15 9.21 4.11 3.99
N VAL A 16 8.68 3.85 2.80
CA VAL A 16 9.14 2.80 1.87
C VAL A 16 9.48 3.39 0.49
N ASN A 17 9.51 4.72 0.36
CA ASN A 17 9.68 5.46 -0.89
C ASN A 17 8.84 4.92 -2.07
N HIS A 18 7.61 4.48 -1.78
CA HIS A 18 6.72 3.91 -2.79
C HIS A 18 5.68 4.91 -3.26
N ARG A 19 5.35 4.86 -4.54
CA ARG A 19 4.40 5.75 -5.21
C ARG A 19 3.40 4.96 -6.02
N GLN A 20 2.15 5.42 -5.98
CA GLN A 20 1.08 4.92 -6.82
C GLN A 20 0.39 6.08 -7.52
N LEU A 21 0.25 5.99 -8.84
CA LEU A 21 -0.49 6.95 -9.67
C LEU A 21 -1.60 6.19 -10.39
N PHE A 22 -2.83 6.69 -10.28
CA PHE A 22 -4.00 6.12 -10.95
C PHE A 22 -4.65 7.19 -11.83
N ASP A 23 -5.05 6.80 -13.04
CA ASP A 23 -5.89 7.62 -13.93
C ASP A 23 -7.35 7.25 -13.69
N LEU A 24 -8.06 8.05 -12.91
CA LEU A 24 -9.44 7.78 -12.50
C LEU A 24 -10.45 7.88 -13.65
N ALA A 25 -10.07 8.49 -14.78
CA ALA A 25 -10.94 8.53 -15.96
C ALA A 25 -10.94 7.17 -16.70
N ASP A 26 -9.77 6.56 -16.82
CA ASP A 26 -9.59 5.30 -17.55
C ASP A 26 -9.56 4.06 -16.62
N ASP A 27 -9.29 4.25 -15.32
CA ASP A 27 -9.15 3.24 -14.26
C ASP A 27 -9.82 3.72 -12.94
N PRO A 28 -11.16 3.78 -12.90
CA PRO A 28 -11.91 4.26 -11.73
C PRO A 28 -11.76 3.35 -10.49
N ASP A 29 -11.39 2.08 -10.70
CA ASP A 29 -11.19 1.09 -9.63
C ASP A 29 -9.73 1.04 -9.13
N GLU A 30 -8.86 1.91 -9.62
CA GLU A 30 -7.47 2.08 -9.16
C GLU A 30 -6.65 0.78 -9.22
N LEU A 31 -6.87 -0.03 -10.26
CA LEU A 31 -6.25 -1.35 -10.39
C LEU A 31 -4.84 -1.28 -11.01
N ARG A 32 -4.56 -0.24 -11.78
CA ARG A 32 -3.31 -0.11 -12.53
C ARG A 32 -2.46 1.06 -12.03
N ASN A 33 -1.42 0.73 -11.27
CA ASN A 33 -0.41 1.72 -10.88
C ASN A 33 0.44 2.16 -12.08
N LEU A 34 0.38 3.45 -12.41
CA LEU A 34 1.13 4.10 -13.50
C LEU A 34 2.42 4.80 -13.05
N ALA A 35 2.71 4.87 -11.75
CA ALA A 35 3.81 5.70 -11.21
C ALA A 35 5.20 5.30 -11.72
N ALA A 36 5.42 4.01 -12.01
CA ALA A 36 6.69 3.50 -12.54
C ALA A 36 6.79 3.57 -14.07
N ASN A 37 5.72 3.97 -14.77
CA ASN A 37 5.73 4.09 -16.23
C ASN A 37 6.33 5.44 -16.64
N PRO A 38 7.47 5.47 -17.38
CA PRO A 38 8.12 6.71 -17.79
C PRO A 38 7.20 7.66 -18.58
N ALA A 39 6.21 7.13 -19.31
CA ALA A 39 5.24 7.94 -20.06
C ALA A 39 4.40 8.87 -19.17
N HIS A 40 4.25 8.55 -17.88
CA HIS A 40 3.51 9.35 -16.91
C HIS A 40 4.42 10.18 -15.99
N GLY A 41 5.73 10.26 -16.26
CA GLY A 41 6.68 10.97 -15.39
C GLY A 41 6.33 12.45 -15.15
N GLN A 42 5.86 13.15 -16.19
CA GLN A 42 5.37 14.54 -16.04
C GLN A 42 4.11 14.62 -15.17
N THR A 43 3.20 13.65 -15.30
CA THR A 43 1.98 13.59 -14.46
C THR A 43 2.35 13.34 -13.00
N VAL A 44 3.29 12.42 -12.73
CA VAL A 44 3.79 12.17 -11.36
C VAL A 44 4.35 13.46 -10.77
N ALA A 45 5.27 14.13 -11.46
CA ALA A 45 5.90 15.37 -10.97
C ALA A 45 4.87 16.48 -10.70
N ARG A 46 3.87 16.66 -11.58
CA ARG A 46 2.78 17.62 -11.39
C ARG A 46 1.95 17.29 -10.13
N MET A 47 1.60 16.03 -9.95
CA MET A 47 0.82 15.57 -8.79
C MET A 47 1.62 15.65 -7.49
N GLU A 48 2.94 15.44 -7.54
CA GLU A 48 3.83 15.64 -6.40
C GLU A 48 3.94 17.11 -6.01
N ALA A 49 4.06 18.02 -6.98
CA ALA A 49 4.03 19.45 -6.71
C ALA A 49 2.70 19.89 -6.07
N LEU A 50 1.58 19.34 -6.53
CA LEU A 50 0.27 19.58 -5.91
C LEU A 50 0.22 19.06 -4.47
N LEU A 51 0.74 17.86 -4.23
CA LEU A 51 0.83 17.29 -2.88
C LEU A 51 1.73 18.13 -1.97
N GLU A 52 2.86 18.63 -2.47
CA GLU A 52 3.77 19.50 -1.74
C GLU A 52 3.10 20.83 -1.35
N GLY A 53 2.32 21.42 -2.27
CA GLY A 53 1.50 22.59 -1.99
C GLY A 53 0.53 22.36 -0.82
N TRP A 54 -0.15 21.21 -0.80
CA TRP A 54 -1.01 20.83 0.32
C TRP A 54 -0.25 20.59 1.61
N ARG A 55 0.94 19.98 1.55
CA ARG A 55 1.79 19.79 2.73
C ARG A 55 2.17 21.13 3.35
N ALA A 56 2.62 22.09 2.53
CA ALA A 56 2.96 23.44 2.99
C ALA A 56 1.74 24.15 3.59
N ALA A 57 0.58 24.09 2.92
CA ALA A 57 -0.65 24.73 3.39
C ALA A 57 -1.15 24.17 4.73
N LEU A 58 -0.90 22.89 5.01
CA LEU A 58 -1.30 22.21 6.24
C LEU A 58 -0.18 22.15 7.29
N ALA A 59 0.94 22.84 7.04
CA ALA A 59 2.14 22.82 7.89
C ALA A 59 2.59 21.38 8.24
N ASP A 60 2.49 20.47 7.28
CA ASP A 60 2.90 19.09 7.47
C ASP A 60 4.44 18.93 7.44
N PRO A 61 5.07 18.56 8.56
CA PRO A 61 6.52 18.47 8.66
C PRO A 61 7.10 17.19 8.03
N VAL A 62 6.27 16.20 7.69
CA VAL A 62 6.76 14.88 7.28
C VAL A 62 7.13 14.90 5.80
N PRO A 63 8.41 14.63 5.44
CA PRO A 63 8.84 14.64 4.05
C PRO A 63 8.16 13.54 3.22
N LEU A 64 8.12 13.73 1.90
CA LEU A 64 7.56 12.74 0.97
C LEU A 64 8.49 11.55 0.71
N GLU A 65 9.76 11.66 1.07
CA GLU A 65 10.76 10.60 0.94
C GLU A 65 11.50 10.39 2.27
N ALA A 66 11.80 9.13 2.59
CA ALA A 66 12.69 8.75 3.68
C ALA A 66 14.13 8.61 3.18
N SER A 67 15.09 9.06 3.98
CA SER A 67 16.53 8.88 3.71
C SER A 67 16.98 7.42 3.81
N ASP A 68 16.32 6.64 4.67
CA ASP A 68 16.55 5.20 4.85
C ASP A 68 15.19 4.47 4.74
N PRO A 69 14.76 4.10 3.51
CA PRO A 69 13.45 3.50 3.30
C PRO A 69 13.41 2.03 3.75
N LEU A 70 12.31 1.66 4.41
CA LEU A 70 12.02 0.28 4.73
C LEU A 70 11.68 -0.52 3.47
N PRO A 71 11.85 -1.86 3.48
CA PRO A 71 11.40 -2.72 2.40
C PRO A 71 9.88 -2.61 2.19
N LEU A 72 9.45 -2.51 0.93
CA LEU A 72 8.01 -2.48 0.58
C LEU A 72 7.30 -3.78 0.97
N ARG A 73 7.97 -4.92 0.77
CA ARG A 73 7.46 -6.24 1.13
C ARG A 73 8.18 -6.72 2.38
N ARG A 74 7.40 -7.17 3.36
CA ARG A 74 7.92 -7.86 4.53
C ARG A 74 7.96 -9.35 4.25
N ASP A 75 9.13 -9.97 4.41
CA ASP A 75 9.24 -11.42 4.40
C ASP A 75 8.75 -11.99 5.73
N LEU A 76 7.79 -12.90 5.66
CA LEU A 76 7.21 -13.61 6.81
C LEU A 76 7.54 -15.11 6.76
N THR A 77 8.41 -15.54 5.85
CA THR A 77 8.80 -16.95 5.71
C THR A 77 9.40 -17.46 7.01
N GLY A 78 8.87 -18.58 7.49
CA GLY A 78 9.31 -19.20 8.75
C GLY A 78 8.86 -18.47 10.03
N GLN A 79 8.11 -17.37 9.94
CA GLN A 79 7.56 -16.72 11.13
C GLN A 79 6.32 -17.49 11.62
N ALA A 80 6.34 -17.90 12.89
CA ALA A 80 5.20 -18.53 13.54
C ALA A 80 4.00 -17.57 13.50
N ARG A 81 2.85 -18.10 13.09
CA ARG A 81 1.57 -17.39 13.13
C ARG A 81 0.89 -17.74 14.45
N GLU A 82 0.85 -16.80 15.37
CA GLU A 82 0.13 -16.97 16.64
C GLU A 82 -1.33 -16.56 16.47
N PRO A 83 -2.30 -17.37 16.93
CA PRO A 83 -3.71 -16.98 16.92
C PRO A 83 -3.94 -15.82 17.90
N ASP A 84 -4.74 -14.85 17.48
CA ASP A 84 -5.16 -13.76 18.36
C ASP A 84 -6.13 -14.30 19.43
N ARG A 85 -6.06 -13.77 20.66
CA ARG A 85 -6.91 -14.19 21.78
C ARG A 85 -8.42 -14.08 21.50
N TRP A 86 -8.82 -13.21 20.59
CA TRP A 86 -10.21 -12.95 20.22
C TRP A 86 -10.63 -13.71 18.95
N GLN A 87 -9.74 -14.48 18.33
CA GLN A 87 -10.12 -15.31 17.19
C GLN A 87 -11.10 -16.40 17.66
N PRO A 88 -12.26 -16.53 17.00
CA PRO A 88 -13.20 -17.59 17.32
C PRO A 88 -12.53 -18.97 17.24
N ARG A 89 -12.92 -19.87 18.13
CA ARG A 89 -12.35 -21.23 18.23
C ARG A 89 -12.29 -21.96 16.88
N TRP A 90 -13.35 -21.84 16.07
CA TRP A 90 -13.42 -22.47 14.76
C TRP A 90 -12.34 -21.98 13.76
N ILE A 91 -11.86 -20.73 13.87
CA ILE A 91 -10.77 -20.21 13.05
C ILE A 91 -9.45 -20.84 13.49
N VAL A 92 -9.21 -20.88 14.81
CA VAL A 92 -7.99 -21.47 15.38
C VAL A 92 -7.88 -22.92 14.94
N ASP A 93 -8.96 -23.69 15.14
CA ASP A 93 -9.00 -25.10 14.78
C ASP A 93 -8.86 -25.32 13.28
N LYS A 94 -9.35 -24.42 12.41
CA LYS A 94 -9.25 -24.61 10.96
C LYS A 94 -7.86 -24.26 10.40
N TYR A 95 -7.23 -23.23 10.93
CA TYR A 95 -6.06 -22.60 10.29
C TYR A 95 -4.76 -22.70 11.08
N PHE A 96 -4.83 -23.01 12.38
CA PHE A 96 -3.67 -23.09 13.28
C PHE A 96 -3.49 -24.48 13.86
N ASP A 97 -4.58 -25.20 14.12
CA ASP A 97 -4.57 -26.58 14.63
C ASP A 97 -5.56 -27.48 13.85
N PRO A 98 -5.37 -27.66 12.52
CA PRO A 98 -6.30 -28.40 11.69
C PRO A 98 -6.45 -29.85 12.19
N PRO A 99 -7.68 -30.34 12.42
CA PRO A 99 -7.89 -31.74 12.78
C PRO A 99 -7.30 -32.62 11.67
N ALA A 100 -6.71 -33.75 12.07
CA ALA A 100 -6.11 -34.71 11.15
C ALA A 100 -7.10 -35.05 10.02
N ALA A 101 -6.61 -35.00 8.77
CA ALA A 101 -7.44 -35.30 7.61
C ALA A 101 -8.06 -36.70 7.78
N PRO A 102 -9.36 -36.89 7.47
CA PRO A 102 -9.96 -38.21 7.52
C PRO A 102 -9.21 -39.14 6.56
N ASN A 103 -8.90 -40.34 7.04
CA ASN A 103 -8.17 -41.36 6.27
C ASN A 103 -8.82 -41.56 4.90
N PRO A 104 -8.08 -41.47 3.78
CA PRO A 104 -8.63 -41.80 2.47
C PRO A 104 -9.05 -43.28 2.49
N ARG A 105 -10.31 -43.54 2.10
CA ARG A 105 -10.86 -44.90 1.97
C ARG A 105 -10.31 -45.59 0.72
#